data_AF-A0A9X8BT17-F1
#
_entry.id   AF-A0A9X8BT17-F1
#
_cell.length_a   1.000
_cell.length_b   1.000
_cell.length_c   1.000
_cell.angle_alpha   90.00
_cell.angle_beta   90.00
_cell.angle_gamma   90.00
#
_symmetry.space_group_name_H-M   'P 1'
#
loop_
_entity.id
_entity.type
_entity.pdbx_description
1 polymer ?
#
loop_
_entity_poly.entity_id
_entity_poly.type
_entity_poly.pdbx_seq_one_letter_code
_entity_poly.pdbx_strand_id
1 'polypeptide(L)'
;MAVKELNTKEQHYADTREEAEGIVTEAKDNAYLTSFKISEKHNKYGTYFLVDLAFSYNTPREIMEDAEASPKGDEESGEKHEGVEYSVNPDGTVSVNDDEEGEDE
;
A
#
# COMPACT_ATOMS: atom_id res chain seq x y z
N MET A 1 15.79 -7.18 -4.32
CA MET A 1 14.61 -6.84 -3.50
C MET A 1 13.89 -8.14 -3.19
N ALA A 2 13.71 -8.51 -1.92
CA ALA A 2 12.98 -9.72 -1.56
C ALA A 2 11.50 -9.49 -1.84
N VAL A 3 10.88 -10.34 -2.66
CA VAL A 3 9.45 -10.27 -2.96
C VAL A 3 8.72 -10.82 -1.74
N LYS A 4 8.18 -9.93 -0.90
CA LYS A 4 7.35 -10.32 0.23
C LYS A 4 5.99 -10.75 -0.31
N GLU A 5 5.52 -11.94 0.07
CA GLU A 5 4.20 -12.41 -0.36
C GLU A 5 3.13 -11.46 0.16
N LEU A 6 2.18 -11.12 -0.72
CA LEU A 6 1.11 -10.18 -0.42
C LEU A 6 0.23 -10.67 0.73
N ASN A 7 0.01 -11.98 0.79
CA ASN A 7 -0.75 -12.64 1.84
C ASN A 7 0.16 -13.64 2.55
N THR A 8 0.37 -13.46 3.85
CA THR A 8 1.19 -14.36 4.66
C THR A 8 0.33 -15.00 5.73
N LYS A 9 0.44 -16.32 5.91
CA LYS A 9 -0.19 -17.05 7.00
C LYS A 9 0.90 -17.62 7.90
N GLU A 10 0.85 -17.28 9.17
CA GLU A 10 1.77 -17.78 10.18
C GLU A 10 0.99 -18.62 11.19
N GLN A 11 1.61 -19.71 11.65
CA GLN A 11 1.06 -20.53 12.72
C GLN A 11 2.10 -20.63 13.83
N HIS A 12 1.69 -20.25 15.04
CA HIS A 12 2.52 -20.30 16.23
C HIS A 12 1.99 -21.35 17.19
N TYR A 13 2.91 -21.97 17.92
CA TYR A 13 2.60 -22.95 18.95
C TYR A 13 2.82 -22.30 20.32
N ALA A 14 1.91 -22.56 21.26
CA ALA A 14 2.03 -22.13 22.65
C ALA A 14 1.59 -23.25 23.60
N ASP A 15 2.34 -23.45 24.69
CA ASP A 15 2.00 -24.44 25.71
C ASP A 15 0.97 -23.91 26.70
N THR A 16 0.95 -22.60 26.92
CA THR A 16 -0.01 -21.93 27.81
C THR A 16 -0.96 -21.01 27.07
N ARG A 17 -2.12 -20.76 27.67
CA ARG A 17 -3.09 -19.81 27.13
C ARG A 17 -2.55 -18.37 27.16
N GLU A 18 -1.82 -18.03 28.21
CA GLU A 18 -1.24 -16.69 28.39
C GLU A 18 -0.22 -16.37 27.29
N GLU A 19 0.62 -17.34 26.92
CA GLU A 19 1.52 -17.21 25.76
C GLU A 19 0.75 -17.07 24.44
N ALA A 20 -0.30 -17.87 24.24
CA ALA A 20 -1.12 -17.76 23.04
C ALA A 20 -1.79 -16.37 22.91
N GLU A 21 -2.28 -15.82 24.01
CA GLU A 21 -2.84 -14.47 24.07
C GLU A 21 -1.76 -13.39 23.88
N GLY A 22 -0.54 -13.61 24.39
CA GLY A 22 0.62 -12.75 24.16
C GLY A 22 0.98 -12.62 22.68
N ILE A 23 1.05 -13.75 21.97
CA ILE A 23 1.33 -13.78 20.51
C ILE A 23 0.26 -13.02 19.74
N VAL A 24 -1.02 -13.21 20.07
CA VAL A 24 -2.12 -12.46 19.44
C VAL A 24 -2.04 -10.97 19.75
N THR A 25 -1.63 -10.60 20.97
CA THR A 25 -1.51 -9.19 21.38
C THR A 25 -0.40 -8.49 20.60
N GLU A 26 0.77 -9.11 20.48
CA GLU A 26 1.86 -8.60 19.64
C GLU A 26 1.44 -8.52 18.16
N ALA A 27 0.72 -9.52 17.65
CA ALA A 27 0.24 -9.51 16.28
C ALA A 27 -0.79 -8.40 16.02
N LYS A 28 -1.59 -8.02 17.02
CA LYS A 28 -2.59 -6.93 16.90
C LYS A 28 -1.96 -5.56 16.75
N ASP A 29 -0.72 -5.38 17.24
CA ASP A 29 0.02 -4.13 17.03
C ASP A 29 0.45 -3.96 15.56
N ASN A 30 0.37 -5.02 14.75
CA ASN A 30 0.66 -4.97 13.33
C ASN A 30 -0.58 -4.56 12.51
N ALA A 31 -0.50 -3.43 11.82
CA ALA A 31 -1.58 -2.87 11.01
C ALA A 31 -2.03 -3.79 9.84
N TYR A 32 -1.20 -4.75 9.44
CA TYR A 32 -1.49 -5.66 8.33
C TYR A 32 -2.16 -6.98 8.79
N LEU A 33 -2.44 -7.14 10.09
CA LEU A 33 -3.15 -8.30 10.60
C LEU A 33 -4.61 -8.26 10.13
N THR A 34 -5.01 -9.26 9.36
CA THR A 34 -6.39 -9.38 8.86
C THR A 34 -7.24 -10.28 9.72
N SER A 35 -6.67 -11.39 10.22
CA SER A 35 -7.39 -12.30 11.12
C SER A 35 -6.45 -13.07 12.02
N PHE A 36 -6.98 -13.48 13.18
CA PHE A 36 -6.29 -14.35 14.13
C PHE A 36 -7.26 -15.40 14.67
N LYS A 37 -6.74 -16.57 15.02
CA LYS A 37 -7.50 -17.65 15.64
C LYS A 37 -6.63 -18.42 16.63
N ILE A 38 -7.11 -18.59 17.85
CA ILE A 38 -6.50 -19.49 18.84
C ILE A 38 -7.31 -20.79 18.85
N SER A 39 -6.62 -21.91 18.62
CA SER A 39 -7.20 -23.25 18.65
C SER A 39 -6.59 -24.04 19.80
N GLU A 40 -7.40 -24.35 20.81
CA GLU A 40 -7.01 -25.26 21.89
C GLU A 40 -7.05 -26.71 21.40
N LYS A 41 -5.96 -27.44 21.61
CA LYS A 41 -5.77 -28.82 21.20
C LYS A 41 -5.26 -29.64 22.37
N HIS A 42 -5.62 -30.92 22.41
CA HIS A 42 -5.16 -31.85 23.44
C HIS A 42 -4.34 -32.97 22.78
N ASN A 43 -3.21 -33.33 23.40
CA ASN A 43 -2.39 -34.48 23.04
C ASN A 43 -2.14 -35.37 24.28
N LYS A 44 -1.35 -36.43 24.12
CA LYS A 44 -1.01 -37.36 25.22
C LYS A 44 -0.26 -36.68 26.38
N TYR A 45 0.39 -35.56 26.13
CA TYR A 45 1.26 -34.83 27.06
C TYR A 45 0.57 -33.62 27.70
N GLY A 46 -0.63 -33.23 27.24
CA GLY A 46 -1.40 -32.13 27.80
C GLY A 46 -2.18 -31.34 26.75
N THR A 47 -2.58 -30.14 27.16
CA THR A 47 -3.23 -29.15 26.28
C THR A 47 -2.18 -28.23 25.69
N TYR A 48 -2.31 -27.90 24.42
CA TYR A 48 -1.51 -26.91 23.72
C TYR A 48 -2.40 -26.02 22.85
N PHE A 49 -1.89 -24.86 22.48
CA PHE A 49 -2.61 -23.85 21.70
C PHE A 49 -1.89 -23.63 20.37
N LEU A 50 -2.67 -23.61 19.29
CA LEU A 50 -2.20 -23.17 17.98
C LEU A 50 -2.79 -21.81 17.69
N VAL A 51 -1.93 -20.85 17.37
CA VAL A 51 -2.32 -19.48 17.01
C VAL A 51 -2.10 -19.32 15.52
N ASP A 52 -3.19 -19.27 14.76
CA ASP A 52 -3.18 -18.96 13.33
C ASP A 52 -3.30 -17.44 13.16
N LEU A 53 -2.33 -16.83 12.48
CA LEU A 53 -2.30 -15.41 12.13
C LEU A 53 -2.30 -15.26 10.60
N ALA A 54 -3.12 -14.36 10.09
CA ALA A 54 -3.14 -14.03 8.67
C ALA A 54 -2.86 -12.54 8.46
N PHE A 55 -1.85 -12.25 7.66
CA PHE A 55 -1.45 -10.90 7.28
C PHE A 55 -1.73 -10.67 5.80
N SER A 56 -2.27 -9.49 5.47
CA SER A 56 -2.42 -9.03 4.10
C SER A 56 -1.74 -7.67 3.98
N TYR A 57 -0.79 -7.57 3.07
CA TYR A 57 -0.10 -6.34 2.74
C TYR A 57 -0.78 -5.68 1.55
N ASN A 58 -0.78 -4.35 1.50
CA ASN A 58 -1.41 -3.62 0.40
C ASN A 58 -0.60 -3.79 -0.89
N THR A 59 -1.31 -3.97 -1.99
CA THR A 59 -0.71 -3.90 -3.33
C THR A 59 -0.32 -2.45 -3.67
N PRO A 60 0.64 -2.23 -4.58
CA PRO A 60 0.95 -0.89 -5.09
C PRO A 60 -0.29 -0.15 -5.63
N ARG A 61 -1.27 -0.88 -6.16
CA ARG A 61 -2.55 -0.33 -6.61
C ARG A 61 -3.39 0.20 -5.44
N GLU A 62 -3.53 -0.57 -4.36
CA GLU A 62 -4.27 -0.13 -3.17
C GLU A 62 -3.60 1.08 -2.50
N ILE A 63 -2.27 1.13 -2.48
CA ILE A 63 -1.53 2.29 -1.95
C ILE A 63 -1.80 3.55 -2.79
N MET A 64 -1.92 3.42 -4.11
CA MET A 64 -2.29 4.53 -5.00
C MET A 64 -3.75 4.97 -4.81
N GLU A 65 -4.67 4.01 -4.63
CA GLU A 65 -6.10 4.27 -4.40
C GLU A 65 -6.37 4.92 -3.03
N ASP A 66 -5.65 4.50 -1.98
CA ASP A 66 -5.68 5.15 -0.65
C ASP A 66 -5.07 6.57 -0.67
N ALA A 67 -4.05 6.80 -1.51
CA ALA A 67 -3.45 8.13 -1.67
C ALA A 67 -4.39 9.11 -2.39
N GLU A 68 -5.22 8.63 -3.33
CA GLU A 68 -6.28 9.44 -3.96
C GLU A 68 -7.44 9.79 -2.99
N ALA A 69 -7.62 9.03 -1.90
CA ALA A 69 -8.66 9.28 -0.91
C ALA A 69 -8.26 10.30 0.19
N SER A 70 -6.99 10.72 0.25
CA SER A 70 -6.54 11.79 1.13
C SER A 70 -6.47 13.12 0.36
N PRO A 71 -7.33 14.12 0.63
CA PRO A 71 -7.12 15.47 0.11
C PRO A 71 -5.98 16.11 0.91
N LYS A 72 -4.74 15.73 0.61
CA LYS A 72 -3.58 16.62 0.81
C LYS A 72 -3.53 17.43 -0.49
N GLY A 73 -4.00 18.67 -0.57
CA GLY A 73 -3.83 19.68 0.46
C GLY A 73 -2.36 20.03 0.65
N ASP A 74 -1.52 19.85 -0.37
CA ASP A 74 -0.22 20.50 -0.46
C ASP A 74 0.04 20.87 -1.92
N GLU A 75 0.31 22.15 -2.09
CA GLU A 75 0.66 22.84 -3.32
C GLU A 75 1.93 22.25 -3.92
N GLU A 76 1.83 21.21 -4.75
CA GLU A 76 2.82 21.02 -5.79
C GLU A 76 2.47 22.02 -6.89
N SER A 77 3.16 23.17 -6.85
CA SER A 77 3.38 24.03 -8.01
C SER A 77 4.11 23.22 -9.08
N GLY A 78 3.43 22.24 -9.67
CA GLY A 78 3.76 21.82 -11.03
C GLY A 78 3.45 23.03 -11.89
N GLU A 79 4.48 23.63 -12.47
CA GLU A 79 4.29 24.57 -13.58
C GLU A 79 3.25 23.92 -14.49
N LYS A 80 2.08 24.56 -14.58
CA LYS A 80 1.11 24.19 -15.59
C LYS A 80 1.81 24.52 -16.89
N HIS A 81 2.38 23.51 -17.54
CA HIS A 81 2.85 23.63 -18.90
C HIS A 81 1.59 23.91 -19.73
N GLU A 82 1.25 25.18 -19.88
CA GLU A 82 0.17 25.63 -20.74
C GLU A 82 0.62 25.24 -22.15
N GLY A 83 -0.08 24.29 -22.76
CA GLY A 83 0.31 23.77 -24.07
C GLY A 83 0.41 24.91 -25.07
N VAL A 84 1.45 24.89 -25.91
CA VAL A 84 1.68 25.96 -26.87
C VAL A 84 0.50 26.07 -27.84
N GLU A 85 -0.09 27.26 -27.95
CA GLU A 85 -1.22 27.51 -28.83
C GLU A 85 -0.78 27.36 -30.29
N TYR A 86 -1.45 26.48 -31.04
CA TYR A 86 -1.26 26.32 -32.48
C TYR A 86 -2.55 26.63 -33.22
N SER A 87 -2.40 27.22 -34.41
CA SER A 87 -3.50 27.47 -35.34
C SER A 87 -3.27 26.67 -36.62
N VAL A 88 -4.38 26.17 -37.19
CA VAL A 88 -4.35 25.44 -38.46
C VAL A 88 -4.90 26.35 -39.54
N ASN A 89 -4.08 26.59 -40.56
CA ASN A 89 -4.46 27.41 -41.70
C ASN A 89 -5.37 26.61 -42.66
N PRO A 90 -6.22 27.28 -43.46
CA PRO A 90 -7.10 26.63 -44.44
C PRO A 90 -6.37 25.84 -45.53
N ASP A 91 -5.07 26.05 -45.70
CA ASP A 91 -4.19 25.32 -46.62
C ASP A 91 -3.62 24.02 -46.01
N GLY A 92 -3.97 23.72 -44.75
CA GLY A 92 -3.54 22.53 -44.02
C GLY A 92 -2.18 22.68 -43.33
N THR A 93 -1.57 23.86 -43.34
CA THR A 93 -0.34 24.15 -42.60
C THR A 93 -0.64 24.50 -41.13
N VAL A 94 0.32 24.23 -40.24
CA VAL A 94 0.21 24.50 -38.80
C VAL A 94 1.17 25.62 -38.42
N SER A 95 0.68 26.65 -37.76
CA SER A 95 1.45 27.78 -37.24
C SER A 95 1.38 27.78 -35.71
N VAL A 96 2.53 27.84 -35.06
CA VAL A 96 2.67 27.96 -33.60
C VAL A 96 3.09 29.39 -33.28
N ASN A 97 2.50 30.02 -32.26
CA ASN A 97 2.88 31.37 -31.84
C ASN A 97 4.16 31.28 -30.97
N ASP A 98 5.29 31.72 -31.52
CA ASP A 98 6.64 31.66 -30.92
C ASP A 98 6.91 32.88 -30.00
N ASP A 99 6.01 33.21 -29.07
CA ASP A 99 6.18 34.38 -28.16
C ASP A 99 6.77 34.02 -26.78
N GLU A 100 7.42 32.86 -26.64
CA GLU A 100 8.24 32.54 -25.47
C GLU A 100 9.68 32.22 -25.92
N GLU A 101 10.44 33.28 -26.22
CA GLU A 101 11.90 33.24 -26.17
C GLU A 101 12.33 33.09 -24.69
N GLY A 102 12.50 31.85 -24.25
CA GLY A 102 13.33 31.54 -23.09
C GLY A 102 14.81 31.53 -23.51
N GLU A 103 15.47 32.69 -23.41
CA GLU A 103 16.93 32.75 -23.33
C GLU A 103 17.40 32.01 -22.07
N ASP A 104 18.00 30.84 -22.21
CA ASP A 104 18.86 30.23 -21.19
C ASP A 104 20.27 30.05 -21.78
N GLU A 105 21.18 30.98 -21.45
CA GLU A 105 22.65 30.81 -21.51
C GLU A 105 23.21 30.68 -20.08
#